data_AF-A0A4Q0NRL6-F1
#
_entry.id   AF-A0A4Q0NRL6-F1
#
_cell.length_a   1.000
_cell.length_b   1.000
_cell.length_c   1.000
_cell.angle_alpha   90.00
_cell.angle_beta   90.00
_cell.angle_gamma   90.00
#
_symmetry.space_group_name_H-M   'P 1'
#
loop_
_entity.id
_entity.type
_entity.pdbx_description
1 polymer ?
#
loop_
_entity_poly.entity_id
_entity_poly.type
_entity_poly.pdbx_seq_one_letter_code
_entity_poly.pdbx_strand_id
1 'polypeptide(L)' 'MTKIVKDSDDEKERDYILQDNKKTRFGAGFIIVVLIILVLAVIGSFIYFEVV' A
#
# COMPACT_ATOMS: atom_id res chain seq x y z
N MET A 1 8.73 -1.30 -38.69
CA MET A 1 8.80 -0.14 -37.78
C MET A 1 7.71 -0.32 -36.74
N THR A 2 8.07 -0.85 -35.56
CA THR A 2 7.11 -1.06 -34.47
C THR A 2 6.77 0.30 -33.89
N LYS A 3 5.56 0.77 -34.19
CA LYS A 3 4.99 1.96 -33.57
C LYS A 3 4.79 1.63 -32.10
N ILE A 4 5.67 2.13 -31.22
CA ILE A 4 5.33 2.22 -29.80
C ILE A 4 4.20 3.25 -29.76
N VAL A 5 2.97 2.76 -29.72
CA VAL A 5 1.79 3.57 -29.45
C VAL A 5 1.93 3.98 -27.99
N LYS A 6 2.60 5.12 -27.78
CA LYS A 6 2.47 5.87 -26.53
C LYS A 6 1.11 6.53 -26.61
N ASP A 7 0.21 6.16 -25.72
CA ASP A 7 -1.12 6.72 -25.67
C ASP A 7 -0.97 8.24 -25.49
N SER A 8 -1.62 8.99 -26.37
CA SER A 8 -1.47 10.45 -26.42
C SER A 8 -2.12 11.15 -25.22
N ASP A 9 -2.72 10.38 -24.32
CA ASP A 9 -3.32 10.82 -23.06
C ASP A 9 -2.32 10.77 -21.86
N ASP A 10 -1.10 10.24 -22.06
CA ASP A 10 -0.06 10.09 -21.01
C ASP A 10 0.64 11.41 -20.63
N GLU A 11 0.22 12.55 -21.17
CA GLU A 11 0.79 13.86 -20.81
C GLU A 11 0.38 14.31 -19.40
N LYS A 12 -0.69 13.70 -18.85
CA LYS A 12 -1.13 13.89 -17.45
C LYS A 12 -0.49 12.92 -16.47
N GLU A 13 0.34 11.99 -16.94
CA GLU A 13 0.99 10.96 -16.11
C GLU A 13 2.29 11.46 -15.44
N ARG A 14 2.52 12.77 -15.46
CA ARG A 14 3.47 13.44 -14.57
C ARG A 14 2.75 13.85 -13.31
N ASP A 15 2.42 12.89 -12.44
CA ASP A 15 2.45 13.13 -10.99
C ASP A 15 2.00 11.93 -10.12
N TYR A 16 2.94 11.52 -9.28
CA TYR A 16 2.85 10.82 -7.98
C TYR A 16 2.50 9.33 -7.86
N ILE A 17 3.24 8.71 -6.92
CA ILE A 17 3.07 7.40 -6.27
C ILE A 17 1.67 7.15 -5.66
N LEU A 18 0.82 8.18 -5.70
CA LEU A 18 -0.56 8.21 -5.20
C LEU A 18 -1.58 8.39 -6.32
N GLN A 19 -1.26 7.99 -7.56
CA GLN A 19 -2.29 7.84 -8.57
C GLN A 19 -3.44 7.01 -8.00
N ASP A 20 -4.65 7.52 -8.16
CA ASP A 20 -5.93 6.98 -7.68
C ASP A 20 -6.32 5.73 -8.48
N ASN A 21 -5.40 4.76 -8.48
CA ASN A 21 -5.54 3.47 -9.08
C ASN A 21 -6.17 2.56 -8.04
N LYS A 22 -7.28 1.91 -8.39
CA LYS A 22 -7.96 0.94 -7.52
C LYS A 22 -6.99 -0.12 -6.96
N LYS A 23 -5.93 -0.47 -7.71
CA LYS A 23 -4.87 -1.38 -7.26
C LYS A 23 -4.00 -0.78 -6.15
N THR A 24 -3.66 0.51 -6.21
CA THR A 24 -2.88 1.20 -5.18
C THR A 24 -3.67 1.33 -3.87
N ARG A 25 -4.97 1.63 -3.95
CA ARG A 25 -5.84 1.68 -2.77
C ARG A 25 -6.00 0.31 -2.09
N PHE A 26 -6.04 -0.76 -2.87
CA PHE A 26 -6.05 -2.12 -2.32
C PHE A 26 -4.74 -2.47 -1.61
N GLY A 27 -3.59 -2.19 -2.23
CA GLY A 27 -2.28 -2.42 -1.62
C GLY A 27 -2.08 -1.62 -0.33
N ALA A 28 -2.44 -0.33 -0.34
CA ALA A 28 -2.39 0.51 0.85
C ALA A 28 -3.29 -0.02 1.97
N GLY A 29 -4.52 -0.44 1.64
CA GLY A 29 -5.44 -1.05 2.60
C GLY A 29 -4.88 -2.34 3.22
N PHE A 30 -4.29 -3.22 2.40
CA PHE A 30 -3.64 -4.44 2.88
C PHE A 30 -2.50 -4.14 3.86
N ILE A 31 -1.63 -3.19 3.52
CA ILE A 31 -0.52 -2.78 4.38
C ILE A 31 -1.04 -2.25 5.72
N ILE A 32 -2.06 -1.39 5.71
CA ILE A 32 -2.66 -0.85 6.94
C ILE A 32 -3.19 -1.97 7.84
N VAL A 33 -3.90 -2.95 7.27
CA VAL A 33 -4.44 -4.09 8.04
C VAL A 33 -3.31 -4.89 8.69
N VAL A 34 -2.26 -5.20 7.94
CA VAL A 34 -1.09 -5.94 8.48
C VAL A 34 -0.42 -5.16 9.61
N LEU A 35 -0.24 -3.85 9.46
CA LEU A 35 0.36 -3.00 10.49
C LEU A 35 -0.46 -3.01 11.78
N ILE A 36 -1.80 -2.95 11.70
CA ILE A 36 -2.67 -3.04 12.87
C ILE A 36 -2.49 -4.37 13.59
N ILE A 37 -2.44 -5.48 12.84
CA ILE A 37 -2.24 -6.82 13.42
C ILE A 37 -0.89 -6.90 14.13
N LEU A 38 0.17 -6.36 13.54
CA LEU A 38 1.50 -6.35 14.15
C LEU A 38 1.54 -5.54 15.45
N VAL A 39 0.89 -4.37 15.48
CA VAL A 39 0.81 -3.55 16.70
C VAL A 39 0.07 -4.30 17.80
N LEU A 40 -1.07 -4.95 17.49
CA LEU A 40 -1.82 -5.74 18.46
C LEU A 40 -1.01 -6.94 18.97
N ALA A 41 -0.23 -7.60 18.10
CA ALA A 41 0.65 -8.70 18.50
C ALA A 41 1.76 -8.24 19.44
N VAL A 42 2.35 -7.07 19.20
CA VAL A 42 3.37 -6.47 20.08
C VAL A 42 2.77 -6.13 21.45
N ILE A 43 1.58 -5.51 21.48
CA ILE A 43 0.88 -5.19 22.73
C ILE A 43 0.55 -6.49 23.50
N GLY A 44 0.03 -7.50 22.82
CA GLY A 44 -0.26 -8.81 23.42
C GLY A 44 1.00 -9.49 23.97
N SER A 45 2.11 -9.41 23.25
CA SER A 45 3.41 -9.92 23.70
C SER A 45 3.90 -9.20 24.95
N PHE A 46 3.81 -7.86 24.99
CA PHE A 46 4.18 -7.08 26.16
C PHE A 46 3.38 -7.50 27.41
N ILE A 47 2.06 -7.61 27.28
CA ILE A 47 1.20 -8.05 28.39
C ILE A 47 1.55 -9.48 28.80
N TYR A 48 1.78 -10.39 27.84
CA TYR A 48 2.14 -11.77 28.14
C TYR A 48 3.45 -11.85 28.94
N PHE A 49 4.48 -11.10 28.54
CA PHE A 49 5.77 -11.08 29.25
C PHE A 49 5.74 -10.30 30.58
N GLU A 50 4.79 -9.39 30.78
CA GLU A 50 4.63 -8.70 32.07
C GLU A 50 3.82 -9.53 33.07
N VAL A 51 2.82 -10.29 32.59
CA VAL A 51 1.85 -11.02 33.43
C VAL A 51 2.31 -12.45 33.74
N VAL A 52 3.09 -13.09 32.86
CA VAL A 52 3.61 -14.46 33.02
C VAL A 52 5.06 -14.42 33.50
#